data_AF-A0A4D6XN69-F1
#
_entry.id   AF-A0A4D6XN69-F1
#
_cell.length_a   1.000
_cell.length_b   1.000
_cell.length_c   1.000
_cell.angle_alpha   90.00
_cell.angle_beta   90.00
_cell.angle_gamma   90.00
#
_symmetry.space_group_name_H-M   'P 1'
#
loop_
_entity.id
_entity.type
_entity.pdbx_description
1 polymer ?
#
loop_
_entity_poly.entity_id
_entity_poly.type
_entity_poly.pdbx_seq_one_letter_code
_entity_poly.pdbx_strand_id
1 'polypeptide(L)'
;MSITGSETDADRDRRTEWEYMEHQQVAESEEHRPSMSMAQALANELKISLEDAELLAEAEVTANTSDDGMIYSYWVDVEPYAEGALRDDLLARFGTLEIELNVNFFDDIHPEM
;
A
#
# COMPACT_ATOMS: atom_id res chain seq x y z
N MET A 1 43.10 -13.39 -36.37
CA MET A 1 42.56 -12.03 -36.16
C MET A 1 41.07 -12.11 -36.46
N SER A 2 40.24 -12.25 -35.43
CA SER A 2 38.78 -12.35 -35.58
C SER A 2 38.20 -10.98 -35.28
N ILE A 3 37.60 -10.38 -36.30
CA ILE A 3 36.90 -9.09 -36.23
C ILE A 3 35.71 -9.24 -35.28
N THR A 4 35.79 -8.55 -34.14
CA THR A 4 34.72 -8.39 -33.16
C THR A 4 33.51 -7.77 -33.86
N GLY A 5 32.36 -8.43 -33.78
CA GLY A 5 31.13 -8.04 -34.48
C GLY A 5 30.78 -6.58 -34.20
N SER A 6 30.72 -5.78 -35.27
CA SER A 6 30.25 -4.41 -35.24
C SER A 6 28.75 -4.41 -35.02
N GLU A 7 28.29 -3.83 -33.90
CA GLU A 7 26.89 -3.51 -33.65
C GLU A 7 26.40 -2.59 -34.79
N THR A 8 25.41 -3.02 -35.57
CA THR A 8 24.89 -2.25 -36.70
C THR A 8 23.89 -1.22 -36.17
N ASP A 9 23.75 -0.06 -36.84
CA ASP A 9 22.81 1.01 -36.47
C ASP A 9 21.37 0.47 -36.23
N ALA A 10 20.95 -0.51 -37.03
CA ALA A 10 19.66 -1.20 -36.89
C ALA A 10 19.52 -2.07 -35.62
N ASP A 11 20.62 -2.58 -35.05
CA ASP A 11 20.61 -3.30 -33.77
C ASP A 11 20.49 -2.32 -32.59
N ARG A 12 21.00 -1.08 -32.76
CA ARG A 12 20.88 0.00 -31.78
C ARG A 12 19.45 0.52 -31.67
N ASP A 13 18.80 0.75 -32.80
CA ASP A 13 17.40 1.22 -32.84
C ASP A 13 16.47 0.19 -32.20
N ARG A 14 16.67 -1.10 -32.52
CA ARG A 14 15.88 -2.18 -31.94
C ARG A 14 16.03 -2.25 -30.42
N ARG A 15 17.25 -2.21 -29.86
CA ARG A 15 17.47 -2.21 -28.40
C ARG A 15 16.75 -1.04 -27.71
N THR A 16 16.77 0.13 -28.34
CA THR A 16 16.13 1.33 -27.82
C THR A 16 14.61 1.15 -27.76
N GLU A 17 13.98 0.56 -28.78
CA GLU A 17 12.54 0.25 -28.76
C GLU A 17 12.15 -0.74 -27.65
N TRP A 18 12.97 -1.77 -27.38
CA TRP A 18 12.75 -2.70 -26.27
C TRP A 18 12.86 -2.01 -24.91
N GLU A 19 13.85 -1.13 -24.73
CA GLU A 19 14.00 -0.34 -23.49
C GLU A 19 12.80 0.59 -23.28
N TYR A 20 12.29 1.24 -24.34
CA TYR A 20 11.06 2.04 -24.25
C TYR A 20 9.83 1.19 -23.87
N MET A 21 9.67 -0.01 -24.44
CA MET A 21 8.57 -0.93 -24.10
C MET A 21 8.69 -1.52 -22.70
N GLU A 22 9.91 -1.74 -22.18
CA GLU A 22 10.15 -2.21 -20.81
C GLU A 22 9.80 -1.10 -19.80
N HIS A 23 10.23 0.14 -20.04
CA HIS A 23 9.83 1.28 -19.23
C HIS A 23 8.31 1.52 -19.22
N GLN A 24 7.65 1.30 -20.36
CA GLN A 24 6.19 1.44 -20.47
C GLN A 24 5.45 0.35 -19.69
N GLN A 25 5.90 -0.91 -19.75
CA GLN A 25 5.32 -2.01 -18.97
C GLN A 25 5.54 -1.86 -17.46
N VAL A 26 6.68 -1.31 -17.04
CA VAL A 26 6.93 -1.01 -15.62
C VAL A 26 5.99 0.11 -15.14
N ALA A 27 5.83 1.18 -15.91
CA ALA A 27 4.89 2.25 -15.58
C ALA A 27 3.42 1.78 -15.56
N GLU A 28 3.01 0.95 -16.52
CA GLU A 28 1.69 0.32 -16.54
C GLU A 28 1.50 -0.66 -15.37
N SER A 29 2.56 -1.32 -14.89
CA SER A 29 2.47 -2.19 -13.71
C SER A 29 2.35 -1.43 -12.39
N GLU A 30 2.76 -0.16 -12.34
CA GLU A 30 2.48 0.73 -11.20
C GLU A 30 1.00 1.17 -11.19
N GLU A 31 0.40 1.41 -12.36
CA GLU A 31 -1.06 1.65 -12.49
C GLU A 31 -1.91 0.40 -12.21
N HIS A 32 -1.34 -0.80 -12.34
CA HIS A 32 -2.01 -2.08 -12.07
C HIS A 32 -1.56 -2.76 -10.76
N ARG A 33 -1.02 -2.01 -9.78
CA ARG A 33 -0.90 -2.58 -8.44
C ARG A 33 -2.28 -3.06 -8.00
N PRO A 34 -2.41 -4.29 -7.45
CA PRO A 34 -3.68 -4.76 -6.93
C PRO A 34 -4.13 -3.79 -5.84
N SER A 35 -5.09 -2.93 -6.18
CA SER A 35 -5.65 -1.99 -5.24
C SER A 35 -6.41 -2.75 -4.18
N MET A 36 -6.13 -2.44 -2.91
CA MET A 36 -6.74 -3.09 -1.76
C MET A 36 -7.88 -2.22 -1.22
N SER A 37 -8.95 -2.85 -0.73
CA SER A 37 -9.98 -2.14 0.01
C SER A 37 -9.47 -1.70 1.39
N MET A 38 -10.16 -0.76 2.04
CA MET A 38 -9.84 -0.31 3.40
C MET A 38 -9.77 -1.49 4.40
N ALA A 39 -10.74 -2.41 4.31
CA ALA A 39 -10.76 -3.63 5.13
C ALA A 39 -9.54 -4.53 4.87
N GLN A 40 -9.14 -4.69 3.61
CA GLN A 40 -7.95 -5.50 3.27
C GLN A 40 -6.66 -4.85 3.78
N ALA A 41 -6.53 -3.53 3.68
CA ALA A 41 -5.40 -2.81 4.22
C ALA A 41 -5.32 -2.93 5.75
N LEU A 42 -6.45 -2.75 6.46
CA LEU A 42 -6.52 -2.95 7.91
C LEU A 42 -6.21 -4.39 8.33
N ALA A 43 -6.72 -5.38 7.61
CA ALA A 43 -6.40 -6.79 7.88
C ALA A 43 -4.89 -7.05 7.78
N ASN A 44 -4.25 -6.48 6.75
CA ASN A 44 -2.82 -6.61 6.52
C ASN A 44 -1.99 -5.86 7.57
N GLU A 45 -2.39 -4.66 7.94
CA GLU A 45 -1.67 -3.81 8.89
C GLU A 45 -1.80 -4.37 10.32
N LEU A 46 -3.04 -4.63 10.75
CA LEU A 46 -3.36 -5.12 12.09
C LEU A 46 -3.16 -6.63 12.24
N LYS A 47 -2.85 -7.36 11.17
CA LYS A 47 -2.71 -8.83 11.15
C LYS A 47 -3.94 -9.53 11.78
N ILE A 48 -5.12 -9.11 11.36
CA ILE A 48 -6.41 -9.68 11.75
C ILE A 48 -7.08 -10.35 10.55
N SER A 49 -8.20 -11.04 10.79
CA SER A 49 -8.98 -11.61 9.68
C SER A 49 -9.61 -10.51 8.83
N LEU A 50 -9.92 -10.80 7.57
CA LEU A 50 -10.63 -9.86 6.72
C LEU A 50 -12.04 -9.53 7.27
N GLU A 51 -12.73 -10.53 7.81
CA GLU A 51 -14.06 -10.36 8.43
C GLU A 51 -14.01 -9.39 9.62
N ASP A 52 -12.99 -9.51 10.47
CA ASP A 52 -12.79 -8.56 11.57
C ASP A 52 -12.44 -7.16 11.05
N ALA A 53 -11.61 -7.08 10.01
CA ALA A 53 -11.21 -5.81 9.43
C ALA A 53 -12.35 -5.09 8.67
N GLU A 54 -13.32 -5.84 8.13
CA GLU A 54 -14.54 -5.27 7.54
C GLU A 54 -15.36 -4.50 8.57
N LEU A 55 -15.38 -4.94 9.83
CA LEU A 55 -16.02 -4.19 10.92
C LEU A 55 -15.34 -2.84 11.16
N LEU A 56 -14.02 -2.79 10.96
CA LEU A 56 -13.18 -1.62 11.23
C LEU A 56 -13.04 -0.70 10.01
N ALA A 57 -13.58 -1.07 8.85
CA ALA A 57 -13.37 -0.33 7.60
C ALA A 57 -13.92 1.10 7.64
N GLU A 58 -14.91 1.36 8.50
CA GLU A 58 -15.48 2.69 8.71
C GLU A 58 -14.86 3.44 9.90
N ALA A 59 -13.82 2.87 10.54
CA ALA A 59 -13.13 3.50 11.66
C ALA A 59 -12.56 4.87 11.28
N GLU A 60 -12.65 5.82 12.22
CA GLU A 60 -12.14 7.17 12.00
C GLU A 60 -10.62 7.15 11.95
N VAL A 61 -10.05 7.72 10.89
CA VAL A 61 -8.60 7.84 10.72
C VAL A 61 -8.19 9.30 10.79
N THR A 62 -7.27 9.60 11.71
CA THR A 62 -6.70 10.94 11.90
C THR A 62 -5.23 10.95 11.53
N ALA A 63 -4.80 11.93 10.74
CA ALA A 63 -3.38 12.08 10.38
C ALA A 63 -2.56 12.60 11.56
N ASN A 64 -1.50 11.89 11.92
CA ASN A 64 -0.49 12.36 12.86
C ASN A 64 0.45 13.33 12.13
N THR A 65 0.12 14.62 12.24
CA THR A 65 0.76 15.69 11.48
C THR A 65 1.68 16.51 12.39
N SER A 66 2.86 16.81 11.88
CA SER A 66 3.83 17.73 12.48
C SER A 66 3.36 19.18 12.44
N ASP A 67 3.99 20.03 13.25
CA ASP A 67 3.78 21.49 13.20
C ASP A 67 4.13 22.12 11.83
N ASP A 68 4.97 21.45 11.03
CA ASP A 68 5.35 21.89 9.68
C ASP A 68 4.43 21.33 8.57
N GLY A 69 3.41 20.54 8.92
CA GLY A 69 2.45 19.95 7.99
C GLY A 69 2.84 18.58 7.44
N MET A 70 3.96 17.99 7.86
CA MET A 70 4.36 16.65 7.44
C MET A 70 3.62 15.55 8.22
N ILE A 71 3.05 14.58 7.50
CA ILE A 71 2.39 13.41 8.10
C ILE A 71 3.44 12.35 8.41
N TYR A 72 3.47 11.87 9.66
CA TYR A 72 4.38 10.79 10.10
C TYR A 72 3.72 9.42 10.16
N SER A 73 2.43 9.40 10.47
CA SER A 73 1.62 8.21 10.63
C SER A 73 0.15 8.60 10.64
N TYR A 74 -0.71 7.61 10.76
CA TYR A 74 -2.12 7.83 11.00
C TYR A 74 -2.53 7.13 12.29
N TRP A 75 -3.54 7.64 12.97
CA TRP A 75 -4.21 6.98 14.08
C TRP A 75 -5.57 6.53 13.63
N VAL A 76 -5.93 5.27 13.88
CA VAL A 76 -7.27 4.75 13.65
C VAL A 76 -7.95 4.47 14.99
N ASP A 77 -9.13 5.06 15.20
CA ASP A 77 -9.96 4.76 16.36
C ASP A 77 -10.92 3.61 16.02
N VAL A 78 -10.58 2.42 16.49
CA VAL A 78 -11.37 1.21 16.29
C VAL A 78 -12.31 0.95 17.46
N GLU A 79 -12.32 1.77 18.52
CA GLU A 79 -13.16 1.56 19.69
C GLU A 79 -14.67 1.46 19.37
N PRO A 80 -15.23 2.27 18.45
CA PRO A 80 -16.66 2.20 18.12
C PRO A 80 -17.07 0.90 17.42
N TYR A 81 -16.13 0.19 16.81
CA TYR A 81 -16.38 -0.93 15.90
C TYR A 81 -15.83 -2.27 16.42
N ALA A 82 -14.80 -2.23 17.27
CA ALA A 82 -14.20 -3.43 17.85
C ALA A 82 -15.09 -3.98 18.97
N GLU A 83 -15.66 -5.17 18.73
CA GLU A 83 -16.53 -5.86 19.68
C GLU A 83 -15.98 -7.24 20.08
N GLY A 84 -16.36 -7.69 21.28
CA GLY A 84 -16.09 -9.06 21.76
C GLY A 84 -14.63 -9.47 21.68
N ALA A 85 -14.37 -10.62 21.02
CA ALA A 85 -13.05 -11.21 20.92
C ALA A 85 -12.05 -10.33 20.14
N LEU A 86 -12.52 -9.56 19.14
CA LEU A 86 -11.68 -8.64 18.39
C LEU A 86 -11.17 -7.52 19.29
N ARG A 87 -12.06 -6.92 20.08
CA ARG A 87 -11.70 -5.88 21.05
C ARG A 87 -10.66 -6.38 22.05
N ASP A 88 -10.88 -7.57 22.60
CA ASP A 88 -9.98 -8.18 23.58
C ASP A 88 -8.60 -8.49 22.96
N ASP A 89 -8.55 -8.99 21.72
CA ASP A 89 -7.29 -9.25 21.00
C ASP A 89 -6.51 -7.95 20.74
N LEU A 90 -7.18 -6.92 20.22
CA LEU A 90 -6.54 -5.64 19.91
C LEU A 90 -6.02 -4.97 21.18
N LEU A 91 -6.79 -4.97 22.27
CA LEU A 91 -6.33 -4.47 23.57
C LEU A 91 -5.16 -5.28 24.12
N ALA A 92 -5.17 -6.61 23.99
CA ALA A 92 -4.08 -7.46 24.45
C ALA A 92 -2.78 -7.21 23.67
N ARG A 93 -2.88 -6.90 22.36
CA ARG A 93 -1.75 -6.72 21.46
C ARG A 93 -1.18 -5.30 21.46
N PHE A 94 -2.04 -4.30 21.45
CA PHE A 94 -1.67 -2.90 21.28
C PHE A 94 -1.83 -2.09 22.57
N GLY A 95 -2.57 -2.58 23.57
CA GLY A 95 -2.83 -1.88 24.83
C GLY A 95 -3.85 -0.74 24.73
N THR A 96 -4.33 -0.44 23.52
CA THR A 96 -5.28 0.63 23.19
C THR A 96 -6.10 0.25 21.96
N LEU A 97 -7.23 0.93 21.76
CA LEU A 97 -8.07 0.83 20.55
C LEU A 97 -7.87 2.03 19.61
N GLU A 98 -6.98 2.96 19.95
CA GLU A 98 -6.44 3.97 19.04
C GLU A 98 -5.09 3.46 18.53
N ILE A 99 -5.06 2.94 17.30
CA ILE A 99 -3.90 2.20 16.77
C ILE A 99 -3.16 3.04 15.73
N GLU A 100 -1.83 3.01 15.79
CA GLU A 100 -0.98 3.67 14.80
C GLU A 100 -0.92 2.85 13.52
N LEU A 101 -1.18 3.49 12.38
CA LEU A 101 -1.03 2.97 11.04
C LEU A 101 0.20 3.60 10.37
N ASN A 102 0.84 2.81 9.49
CA ASN A 102 1.96 3.30 8.69
C ASN A 102 1.60 4.55 7.85
N VAL A 103 2.58 5.44 7.62
CA VAL A 103 2.41 6.60 6.73
C VAL A 103 2.02 6.21 5.30
N ASN A 104 2.44 5.04 4.83
CA ASN A 104 2.13 4.54 3.49
C ASN A 104 0.84 3.68 3.49
N PHE A 105 0.06 3.68 4.58
CA PHE A 105 -1.14 2.84 4.70
C PHE A 105 -2.13 3.04 3.55
N PHE A 106 -2.27 4.28 3.06
CA PHE A 106 -3.19 4.62 1.98
C PHE A 106 -2.60 4.46 0.57
N ASP A 107 -1.29 4.19 0.41
CA ASP A 107 -0.63 4.15 -0.90
C ASP A 107 -1.20 3.06 -1.82
N ASP A 108 -1.65 1.95 -1.23
CA ASP A 108 -2.22 0.81 -1.97
C ASP A 108 -3.76 0.75 -1.88
N ILE A 109 -4.42 1.75 -1.26
CA ILE A 109 -5.88 1.82 -1.11
C ILE A 109 -6.47 2.70 -2.20
N HIS A 110 -7.32 2.14 -3.07
CA HIS A 110 -8.15 2.97 -3.95
C HIS A 110 -9.52 3.24 -3.32
N PRO A 111 -10.04 4.47 -3.42
CA PRO A 111 -11.45 4.71 -3.18
C PRO A 111 -12.24 3.87 -4.18
N GLU A 112 -13.17 3.04 -3.69
CA GLU A 112 -14.08 2.32 -4.58
C GLU A 112 -14.84 3.34 -5.46
N MET A 113 -14.73 3.18 -6.78
CA MET A 113 -15.43 4.02 -7.78
C MET A 113 -16.92 3.71 -7.84
#